data_AF-A0A7K2WBK5-F1
#
_entry.id   AF-A0A7K2WBK5-F1
#
_cell.length_a   1.000
_cell.length_b   1.000
_cell.length_c   1.000
_cell.angle_alpha   90.00
_cell.angle_beta   90.00
_cell.angle_gamma   90.00
#
_symmetry.space_group_name_H-M   'P 1'
#
loop_
_entity.id
_entity.type
_entity.pdbx_description
1 polymer ?
#
loop_
_entity_poly.entity_id
_entity_poly.type
_entity_poly.pdbx_seq_one_letter_code
_entity_poly.pdbx_strand_id
1 'polypeptide(L)'
;MAAQTGLSLAVAFTAGHLLFGEHWQWTVLSALVVSLGTIGRGDLTLKGLERGAGAVLGTLFATGLTVLLHPHGSASVVLICVVLAAATLVRQNSYAGYAACITTTMSLLYGYYGESAEQLLLIRLQALMVGAVLAVAVGWLLLPVRAGDVVRGRIAAALAGLAAALEAHRKGSDTVAPLRRFEAAVREVHSSARSLWLHRRVLHLMGRRRATPHRTAPVEALVNCLEPLRALTAAPGNLPGAAATAANVAVIRRSLAAPEGPSPDLRPPSPEPPLAALDAALERLAEGLPALR
;
A
#
# COMPACT_ATOMS: atom_id res chain seq x y z
N MET A 1 -1.20 -11.93 5.85
CA MET A 1 -0.52 -11.64 4.57
C MET A 1 0.30 -12.82 4.07
N ALA A 2 1.31 -13.29 4.81
CA ALA A 2 2.14 -14.43 4.35
C ALA A 2 1.32 -15.69 3.98
N ALA A 3 0.34 -16.08 4.82
CA ALA A 3 -0.53 -17.22 4.54
C ALA A 3 -1.41 -17.04 3.29
N GLN A 4 -1.93 -15.83 3.06
CA GLN A 4 -2.72 -15.51 1.86
C GLN A 4 -1.85 -15.59 0.61
N THR A 5 -0.67 -14.96 0.62
CA THR A 5 0.26 -15.01 -0.51
C THR A 5 0.72 -16.45 -0.77
N GLY A 6 1.00 -17.21 0.29
CA GLY A 6 1.36 -18.62 0.20
C GLY A 6 0.26 -19.46 -0.44
N LEU A 7 -1.00 -19.31 0.00
CA LEU A 7 -2.11 -20.04 -0.60
C LEU A 7 -2.40 -19.59 -2.04
N SER A 8 -2.34 -18.28 -2.30
CA SER A 8 -2.50 -17.71 -3.66
C SER A 8 -1.49 -18.31 -4.63
N LEU A 9 -0.22 -18.39 -4.21
CA LEU A 9 0.85 -19.04 -4.96
C LEU A 9 0.56 -20.53 -5.14
N ALA A 10 0.23 -21.27 -4.08
CA ALA A 10 -0.03 -22.71 -4.16
C ALA A 10 -1.16 -23.05 -5.13
N VAL A 11 -2.27 -22.28 -5.07
CA VAL A 11 -3.39 -22.40 -6.01
C VAL A 11 -2.96 -22.02 -7.42
N ALA A 12 -2.18 -20.95 -7.60
CA ALA A 12 -1.67 -20.54 -8.91
C ALA A 12 -0.68 -21.54 -9.51
N PHE A 13 0.15 -22.20 -8.69
CA PHE A 13 1.05 -23.28 -9.12
C PHE A 13 0.25 -24.48 -9.63
N THR A 14 -0.74 -24.90 -8.86
CA THR A 14 -1.60 -26.05 -9.18
C THR A 14 -2.41 -25.78 -10.43
N ALA A 15 -3.17 -24.68 -10.46
CA ALA A 15 -3.98 -24.28 -11.60
C ALA A 15 -3.11 -23.97 -12.83
N GLY A 16 -1.95 -23.34 -12.64
CA GLY A 16 -1.01 -23.02 -13.71
C GLY A 16 -0.50 -24.27 -14.43
N HIS A 17 -0.05 -25.29 -13.69
CA HIS A 17 0.41 -26.54 -14.29
C HIS A 17 -0.73 -27.28 -15.01
N LEU A 18 -1.92 -27.32 -14.42
CA LEU A 18 -3.07 -28.02 -15.00
C LEU A 18 -3.61 -27.35 -16.26
N LEU A 19 -3.64 -26.01 -16.30
CA LEU A 19 -4.27 -25.26 -17.40
C LEU A 19 -3.28 -24.89 -18.52
N PHE A 20 -2.01 -24.64 -18.19
CA PHE A 20 -1.05 -24.03 -19.11
C PHE A 20 0.23 -24.84 -19.34
N GLY A 21 0.39 -25.99 -18.67
CA GLY A 21 1.56 -26.86 -18.83
C GLY A 21 2.87 -26.10 -18.63
N GLU A 22 3.74 -26.11 -19.63
CA GLU A 22 5.05 -25.40 -19.65
C GLU A 22 4.96 -23.89 -19.34
N HIS A 23 3.78 -23.26 -19.49
CA HIS A 23 3.60 -21.82 -19.33
C HIS A 23 3.06 -21.42 -17.94
N TRP A 24 3.02 -22.34 -16.98
CA TRP A 24 2.50 -22.13 -15.62
C TRP A 24 3.11 -20.92 -14.90
N GLN A 25 4.37 -20.58 -15.22
CA GLN A 25 5.12 -19.48 -14.63
C GLN A 25 4.43 -18.12 -14.73
N TRP A 26 3.66 -17.87 -15.80
CA TRP A 26 2.96 -16.60 -15.98
C TRP A 26 1.79 -16.43 -15.02
N THR A 27 1.07 -17.53 -14.76
CA THR A 27 -0.02 -17.56 -13.77
C THR A 27 0.52 -17.27 -12.39
N VAL A 28 1.60 -17.94 -11.99
CA VAL A 28 2.25 -17.77 -10.69
C VAL A 28 2.80 -16.35 -10.52
N LEU A 29 3.50 -15.82 -11.54
CA LEU A 29 4.02 -14.47 -11.50
C LEU A 29 2.90 -13.44 -11.36
N SER A 30 1.81 -13.59 -12.11
CA SER A 30 0.66 -12.68 -12.00
C SER A 30 0.03 -12.74 -10.61
N ALA A 31 -0.19 -13.94 -10.07
CA ALA A 31 -0.77 -14.13 -8.74
C ALA A 31 0.12 -13.52 -7.65
N LEU A 32 1.44 -13.72 -7.73
CA LEU A 32 2.42 -13.14 -6.81
C LEU A 32 2.38 -11.61 -6.85
N VAL A 33 2.43 -11.03 -8.06
CA VAL A 33 2.47 -9.59 -8.26
C VAL A 33 1.19 -8.91 -7.78
N VAL A 34 0.03 -9.52 -8.02
CA VAL A 34 -1.27 -9.04 -7.51
C VAL A 34 -1.33 -9.17 -6.00
N SER A 35 -0.80 -10.24 -5.41
CA SER A 35 -0.84 -10.47 -3.95
C SER A 35 0.14 -9.57 -3.18
N LEU A 36 1.30 -9.23 -3.76
CA LEU A 36 2.34 -8.42 -3.12
C LEU A 36 1.85 -7.00 -2.78
N GLY A 37 2.14 -6.54 -1.56
CA GLY A 37 1.89 -5.15 -1.15
C GLY A 37 0.41 -4.76 -1.02
N THR A 38 -0.52 -5.72 -1.09
CA THR A 38 -1.95 -5.46 -0.92
C THR A 38 -2.34 -5.45 0.54
N ILE A 39 -3.17 -4.50 0.95
CA ILE A 39 -3.54 -4.31 2.38
C ILE A 39 -4.99 -4.70 2.66
N GLY A 40 -5.83 -4.86 1.64
CA GLY A 40 -7.16 -5.44 1.79
C GLY A 40 -7.86 -5.73 0.47
N ARG A 41 -9.12 -6.17 0.55
CA ARG A 41 -9.90 -6.70 -0.60
C ARG A 41 -10.00 -5.74 -1.80
N GLY A 42 -10.32 -4.46 -1.55
CA GLY A 42 -10.50 -3.48 -2.62
C GLY A 42 -9.21 -3.11 -3.36
N ASP A 43 -8.09 -3.13 -2.63
CA ASP A 43 -6.74 -2.87 -3.16
C ASP A 43 -6.29 -4.05 -4.04
N LEU A 44 -6.53 -5.27 -3.56
CA LEU A 44 -6.28 -6.50 -4.31
C LEU A 44 -7.09 -6.58 -5.61
N THR A 45 -8.39 -6.28 -5.57
CA THR A 45 -9.25 -6.29 -6.77
C THR A 45 -8.80 -5.26 -7.79
N LEU A 46 -8.46 -4.06 -7.34
CA LEU A 46 -8.04 -2.99 -8.24
C LEU A 46 -6.69 -3.31 -8.87
N LYS A 47 -5.74 -3.82 -8.08
CA LYS A 47 -4.44 -4.25 -8.60
C LYS A 47 -4.57 -5.41 -9.60
N GLY A 48 -5.50 -6.34 -9.36
CA GLY A 48 -5.86 -7.38 -10.33
C GLY A 48 -6.40 -6.80 -11.64
N LEU A 49 -7.31 -5.84 -11.55
CA LEU A 49 -7.87 -5.14 -12.72
C LEU A 49 -6.81 -4.35 -13.49
N GLU A 50 -5.94 -3.61 -12.80
CA GLU A 50 -4.84 -2.87 -13.40
C GLU A 50 -3.84 -3.79 -14.09
N ARG A 51 -3.54 -4.94 -13.48
CA ARG A 51 -2.66 -5.94 -14.08
C ARG A 51 -3.27 -6.50 -15.36
N GLY A 52 -4.56 -6.85 -15.34
CA GLY A 52 -5.28 -7.33 -16.50
C GLY A 52 -5.36 -6.29 -17.61
N ALA A 53 -5.79 -5.08 -17.29
CA ALA A 53 -5.86 -3.97 -18.24
C ALA A 53 -4.49 -3.63 -18.84
N GLY A 54 -3.44 -3.61 -18.02
CA GLY A 54 -2.08 -3.40 -18.48
C GLY A 54 -1.60 -4.49 -19.44
N ALA A 55 -1.91 -5.76 -19.15
CA ALA A 55 -1.58 -6.86 -20.05
C ALA A 55 -2.31 -6.73 -21.41
N VAL A 56 -3.61 -6.43 -21.41
CA VAL A 56 -4.39 -6.23 -22.65
C VAL A 56 -3.86 -5.05 -23.44
N LEU A 57 -3.72 -3.88 -22.81
CA LEU A 57 -3.24 -2.66 -23.48
C LEU A 57 -1.81 -2.83 -23.99
N GLY A 58 -0.95 -3.46 -23.22
CA GLY A 58 0.44 -3.71 -23.61
C GLY A 58 0.56 -4.64 -24.82
N THR A 59 -0.31 -5.67 -24.89
CA THR A 59 -0.38 -6.54 -26.07
C THR A 59 -0.90 -5.77 -27.29
N LEU A 60 -2.01 -5.02 -27.17
CA LEU A 60 -2.54 -4.22 -28.28
C LEU A 60 -1.53 -3.19 -28.80
N PHE A 61 -0.83 -2.52 -27.88
CA PHE A 61 0.19 -1.54 -28.24
C PHE A 61 1.38 -2.19 -28.96
N ALA A 62 1.83 -3.36 -28.51
CA ALA A 62 2.88 -4.10 -29.19
C ALA A 62 2.45 -4.51 -30.60
N THR A 63 1.26 -5.10 -30.75
CA THR A 63 0.73 -5.51 -32.05
C THR A 63 0.64 -4.32 -33.02
N GLY A 64 0.09 -3.20 -32.57
CA GLY A 64 -0.02 -1.99 -33.40
C GLY A 64 1.35 -1.45 -33.80
N LEU A 65 2.33 -1.47 -32.89
CA LEU A 65 3.69 -1.01 -33.15
C LEU A 65 4.43 -1.92 -34.13
N THR A 66 4.26 -3.23 -34.02
CA THR A 66 4.81 -4.22 -34.96
C THR A 66 4.23 -4.04 -36.37
N VAL A 67 2.91 -3.86 -36.48
CA VAL A 67 2.21 -3.64 -37.76
C VAL A 67 2.61 -2.30 -38.39
N LEU A 68 2.79 -1.25 -37.59
CA LEU A 68 3.08 0.08 -38.13
C LEU A 68 4.55 0.24 -38.54
N LEU A 69 5.48 -0.20 -37.68
CA LEU A 69 6.90 0.10 -37.85
C LEU A 69 7.67 -0.99 -38.59
N HIS A 70 7.12 -2.20 -38.73
CA HIS A 70 7.82 -3.39 -39.25
C HIS A 70 9.29 -3.45 -38.80
N PRO A 71 9.57 -3.38 -37.48
CA PRO A 71 10.92 -3.18 -37.00
C PRO A 71 11.76 -4.43 -37.28
N HIS A 72 12.91 -4.24 -37.94
CA HIS A 72 13.87 -5.30 -38.25
C HIS A 72 15.25 -4.95 -37.68
N GLY A 73 15.98 -5.97 -37.19
CA GLY A 73 17.36 -5.82 -36.72
C GLY A 73 17.51 -4.82 -35.58
N SER A 74 18.37 -3.81 -35.78
CA SER A 74 18.69 -2.79 -34.77
C SER A 74 17.50 -1.89 -34.42
N ALA A 75 16.55 -1.69 -35.33
CA ALA A 75 15.35 -0.88 -35.09
C ALA A 75 14.47 -1.48 -33.98
N SER A 76 14.34 -2.81 -33.93
CA SER A 76 13.61 -3.51 -32.87
C SER A 76 14.25 -3.31 -31.51
N VAL A 77 15.59 -3.34 -31.45
CA VAL A 77 16.34 -3.13 -30.20
C VAL A 77 16.16 -1.71 -29.69
N VAL A 78 16.25 -0.71 -30.57
CA VAL A 78 16.00 0.69 -30.22
C VAL A 78 14.57 0.87 -29.69
N LEU A 79 13.59 0.28 -30.37
CA LEU A 79 12.18 0.33 -29.97
C LEU A 79 11.95 -0.30 -28.60
N ILE A 80 12.54 -1.47 -28.33
CA ILE A 80 12.54 -2.14 -27.02
C ILE A 80 13.11 -1.20 -25.95
N CYS A 81 14.27 -0.58 -26.20
CA CYS A 81 14.90 0.36 -25.27
C CYS A 81 14.02 1.59 -25.01
N VAL A 82 13.37 2.14 -26.04
CA VAL A 82 12.43 3.28 -25.90
C VAL A 82 11.23 2.90 -25.04
N VAL A 83 10.63 1.73 -25.26
CA VAL A 83 9.50 1.25 -24.44
C VAL A 83 9.93 0.98 -23.00
N LEU A 84 11.13 0.45 -22.78
CA LEU A 84 11.72 0.28 -21.43
C LEU A 84 11.96 1.62 -20.74
N ALA A 85 12.47 2.62 -21.46
CA ALA A 85 12.63 3.98 -20.95
C ALA A 85 11.27 4.60 -20.61
N ALA A 86 10.26 4.42 -21.45
CA ALA A 86 8.89 4.83 -21.11
C ALA A 86 8.38 4.10 -19.86
N ALA A 87 8.70 2.80 -19.70
CA ALA A 87 8.33 2.03 -18.52
C ALA A 87 8.94 2.62 -17.24
N THR A 88 10.19 3.09 -17.24
CA THR A 88 10.81 3.70 -16.05
C THR A 88 10.17 5.03 -15.69
N LEU A 89 9.80 5.83 -16.69
CA LEU A 89 9.09 7.10 -16.50
C LEU A 89 7.68 6.89 -15.94
N VAL A 90 6.96 5.90 -16.47
CA VAL A 90 5.57 5.59 -16.06
C VAL A 90 5.53 4.77 -14.77
N ARG A 91 6.61 4.09 -14.37
CA ARG A 91 6.69 3.24 -13.16
C ARG A 91 6.15 3.92 -11.90
N GLN A 92 6.50 5.19 -11.70
CA GLN A 92 6.10 5.93 -10.51
C GLN A 92 4.65 6.46 -10.60
N ASN A 93 4.09 6.55 -11.81
CA ASN A 93 2.82 7.23 -12.08
C ASN A 93 1.65 6.30 -12.44
N SER A 94 1.91 5.10 -12.97
CA SER A 94 0.86 4.13 -13.27
C SER A 94 1.40 2.71 -13.28
N TYR A 95 0.90 1.89 -12.37
CA TYR A 95 1.23 0.46 -12.36
C TYR A 95 0.67 -0.25 -13.60
N ALA A 96 -0.56 0.08 -14.02
CA ALA A 96 -1.15 -0.45 -15.25
C ALA A 96 -0.32 -0.04 -16.49
N GLY A 97 0.12 1.23 -16.56
CA GLY A 97 0.98 1.72 -17.64
C GLY A 97 2.36 1.06 -17.63
N TYR A 98 2.98 0.91 -16.46
CA TYR A 98 4.23 0.16 -16.32
C TYR A 98 4.07 -1.31 -16.74
N ALA A 99 3.00 -1.97 -16.28
CA ALA A 99 2.68 -3.34 -16.66
C ALA A 99 2.42 -3.46 -18.16
N ALA A 100 1.77 -2.46 -18.78
CA ALA A 100 1.58 -2.38 -20.23
C ALA A 100 2.91 -2.27 -20.96
N CYS A 101 3.78 -1.31 -20.58
CA CYS A 101 5.10 -1.15 -21.20
C CYS A 101 5.94 -2.43 -21.09
N ILE A 102 5.98 -3.07 -19.91
CA ILE A 102 6.70 -4.34 -19.73
C ILE A 102 6.09 -5.45 -20.58
N THR A 103 4.76 -5.50 -20.70
CA THR A 103 4.09 -6.48 -21.55
C THR A 103 4.47 -6.26 -23.01
N THR A 104 4.43 -5.00 -23.47
CA THR A 104 4.84 -4.59 -24.81
C THR A 104 6.30 -4.93 -25.10
N THR A 105 7.21 -4.64 -24.18
CA THR A 105 8.64 -5.00 -24.30
C THR A 105 8.81 -6.50 -24.52
N MET A 106 8.13 -7.33 -23.72
CA MET A 106 8.20 -8.78 -23.88
C MET A 106 7.60 -9.24 -25.21
N SER A 107 6.50 -8.64 -25.65
CA SER A 107 5.89 -8.96 -26.96
C SER A 107 6.82 -8.61 -28.13
N LEU A 108 7.47 -7.44 -28.09
CA LEU A 108 8.47 -7.03 -29.09
C LEU A 108 9.69 -7.95 -29.07
N LEU A 109 10.12 -8.39 -27.89
CA LEU A 109 11.23 -9.32 -27.73
C LEU A 109 10.91 -10.70 -28.32
N TYR A 110 9.71 -11.24 -28.08
CA TYR A 110 9.27 -12.50 -28.70
C TYR A 110 9.19 -12.38 -30.23
N GLY A 111 8.67 -11.26 -30.74
CA GLY A 111 8.67 -10.98 -32.18
C GLY A 111 10.09 -10.88 -32.76
N TYR A 112 11.04 -10.31 -32.00
CA TYR A 112 12.44 -10.24 -32.41
C TYR A 112 13.11 -11.62 -32.52
N TYR A 113 12.78 -12.55 -31.62
CA TYR A 113 13.28 -13.93 -31.68
C TYR A 113 12.56 -14.82 -32.70
N GLY A 114 11.55 -14.29 -33.42
CA GLY A 114 10.85 -15.01 -34.47
C GLY A 114 9.88 -16.09 -33.95
N GLU A 115 9.53 -16.07 -32.66
CA GLU A 115 8.49 -16.95 -32.15
C GLU A 115 7.11 -16.51 -32.68
N SER A 116 6.19 -17.48 -32.83
CA SER A 116 4.79 -17.23 -33.21
C SER A 116 4.09 -16.44 -32.11
N ALA A 117 4.29 -15.13 -32.11
CA ALA A 117 3.89 -14.21 -31.07
C ALA A 117 2.39 -14.31 -30.78
N GLU A 118 1.55 -14.59 -31.77
CA GLU A 118 0.10 -14.60 -31.59
C GLU A 118 -0.40 -15.68 -30.62
N GLN A 119 0.02 -16.94 -30.80
CA GLN A 119 -0.41 -18.03 -29.92
C GLN A 119 0.22 -17.89 -28.52
N LEU A 120 1.50 -17.53 -28.47
CA LEU A 120 2.22 -17.37 -27.21
C LEU A 120 1.67 -16.20 -26.38
N LEU A 121 1.35 -15.07 -27.02
CA LEU A 121 0.78 -13.90 -26.36
C LEU A 121 -0.64 -14.16 -25.84
N LEU A 122 -1.43 -14.95 -26.55
CA LEU A 122 -2.79 -15.30 -26.12
C LEU A 122 -2.76 -16.22 -24.89
N ILE A 123 -1.91 -17.26 -24.89
CA ILE A 123 -1.70 -18.11 -23.72
C ILE A 123 -1.19 -17.28 -22.55
N ARG A 124 -0.25 -16.36 -22.80
CA ARG A 124 0.27 -15.44 -21.79
C ARG A 124 -0.82 -14.58 -21.19
N LEU A 125 -1.65 -13.95 -22.01
CA LEU A 125 -2.74 -13.11 -21.54
C LEU A 125 -3.73 -13.90 -20.68
N GLN A 126 -4.12 -15.10 -21.12
CA GLN A 126 -4.99 -16.00 -20.34
C GLN A 126 -4.36 -16.37 -19.01
N ALA A 127 -3.10 -16.80 -18.99
CA ALA A 127 -2.38 -17.18 -17.79
C ALA A 127 -2.27 -16.03 -16.78
N LEU A 128 -1.99 -14.81 -17.25
CA LEU A 128 -1.95 -13.59 -16.44
C LEU A 128 -3.32 -13.27 -15.82
N MET A 129 -4.39 -13.37 -16.61
CA MET A 129 -5.75 -13.12 -16.14
C MET A 129 -6.19 -14.14 -15.10
N VAL A 130 -5.95 -15.43 -15.34
CA VAL A 130 -6.23 -16.50 -14.39
C VAL A 130 -5.48 -16.27 -13.08
N GLY A 131 -4.17 -15.97 -13.15
CA GLY A 131 -3.37 -15.69 -11.95
C GLY A 131 -3.90 -14.50 -11.14
N ALA A 132 -4.34 -13.43 -11.83
CA ALA A 132 -4.94 -12.27 -11.17
C ALA A 132 -6.28 -12.61 -10.49
N VAL A 133 -7.15 -13.36 -11.19
CA VAL A 133 -8.44 -13.81 -10.66
C VAL A 133 -8.25 -14.71 -9.44
N LEU A 134 -7.34 -15.68 -9.50
CA LEU A 134 -7.05 -16.59 -8.40
C LEU A 134 -6.53 -15.83 -7.18
N ALA A 135 -5.60 -14.89 -7.36
CA ALA A 135 -5.10 -14.07 -6.27
C ALA A 135 -6.22 -13.25 -5.60
N VAL A 136 -7.08 -12.64 -6.41
CA VAL A 136 -8.25 -11.89 -5.91
C VAL A 136 -9.22 -12.79 -5.15
N ALA A 137 -9.56 -13.95 -5.72
CA ALA A 137 -10.47 -14.92 -5.11
C ALA A 137 -9.94 -15.42 -3.76
N VAL A 138 -8.67 -15.82 -3.70
CA VAL A 138 -8.01 -16.27 -2.46
C VAL A 138 -7.98 -15.15 -1.42
N GLY A 139 -7.67 -13.92 -1.81
CA GLY A 139 -7.69 -12.80 -0.89
C GLY A 139 -9.10 -12.43 -0.40
N TRP A 140 -10.13 -12.62 -1.22
CA TRP A 140 -11.52 -12.45 -0.79
C TRP A 140 -11.98 -13.53 0.18
N LEU A 141 -11.53 -14.78 -0.02
CA LEU A 141 -11.87 -15.90 0.84
C LEU A 141 -11.17 -15.82 2.21
N LEU A 142 -9.90 -15.38 2.24
CA LEU A 142 -9.12 -15.31 3.49
C LEU A 142 -9.23 -13.99 4.26
N LEU A 143 -9.47 -12.84 3.62
CA LEU A 143 -9.56 -11.56 4.32
C LEU A 143 -11.01 -11.04 4.32
N PRO A 144 -11.81 -11.31 5.36
CA PRO A 144 -13.04 -10.57 5.59
C PRO A 144 -12.78 -9.11 6.02
N VAL A 145 -11.53 -8.67 6.16
CA VAL A 145 -11.19 -7.38 6.75
C VAL A 145 -11.09 -6.29 5.67
N ARG A 146 -11.80 -5.17 5.86
CA ARG A 146 -11.70 -4.01 4.96
C ARG A 146 -10.33 -3.35 5.19
N ALA A 147 -9.68 -2.85 4.15
CA ALA A 147 -8.37 -2.19 4.27
C ALA A 147 -8.37 -1.03 5.29
N GLY A 148 -9.52 -0.37 5.48
CA GLY A 148 -9.71 0.65 6.51
C GLY A 148 -9.58 0.11 7.94
N ASP A 149 -10.08 -1.09 8.21
CA ASP A 149 -10.01 -1.70 9.54
C ASP A 149 -8.58 -2.12 9.90
N VAL A 150 -7.79 -2.56 8.91
CA VAL A 150 -6.36 -2.87 9.08
C VAL A 150 -5.57 -1.61 9.45
N VAL A 151 -5.78 -0.51 8.71
CA VAL A 151 -5.12 0.77 9.01
C VAL A 151 -5.55 1.29 10.39
N ARG A 152 -6.84 1.19 10.73
CA ARG A 152 -7.38 1.58 12.04
C ARG A 152 -6.75 0.78 13.18
N GLY A 153 -6.64 -0.54 13.02
CA GLY A 153 -5.99 -1.41 13.99
C GLY A 153 -4.52 -1.05 14.22
N ARG A 154 -3.80 -0.69 13.17
CA ARG A 154 -2.38 -0.27 13.28
C ARG A 154 -2.21 1.10 13.92
N ILE A 155 -3.09 2.05 13.60
CA ILE A 155 -3.15 3.35 14.29
C ILE A 155 -3.47 3.15 15.78
N ALA A 156 -4.41 2.26 16.10
CA ALA A 156 -4.75 1.92 17.48
C ALA A 156 -3.56 1.27 18.23
N ALA A 157 -2.78 0.41 17.56
CA ALA A 157 -1.56 -0.17 18.13
C ALA A 157 -0.48 0.89 18.38
N ALA A 158 -0.29 1.85 17.46
CA ALA A 158 0.62 2.97 17.66
C ALA A 158 0.17 3.83 18.86
N LEU A 159 -1.11 4.21 18.93
CA LEU A 159 -1.63 4.98 20.07
C LEU A 159 -1.55 4.22 21.40
N ALA A 160 -1.64 2.89 21.40
CA ALA A 160 -1.40 2.08 22.59
C ALA A 160 0.06 2.15 23.05
N GLY A 161 1.02 2.11 22.10
CA GLY A 161 2.44 2.34 22.40
C GLY A 161 2.71 3.74 22.96
N LEU A 162 2.11 4.77 22.37
CA LEU A 162 2.21 6.16 22.86
C LEU A 162 1.64 6.31 24.27
N ALA A 163 0.45 5.76 24.54
CA ALA A 163 -0.16 5.79 25.86
C ALA A 163 0.71 5.08 26.91
N ALA A 164 1.30 3.95 26.55
CA ALA A 164 2.21 3.21 27.45
C ALA A 164 3.48 4.01 27.75
N ALA A 165 4.02 4.75 26.79
CA ALA A 165 5.20 5.60 27.00
C ALA A 165 4.90 6.80 27.90
N LEU A 166 3.75 7.46 27.71
CA LEU A 166 3.29 8.56 28.57
C LEU A 166 3.05 8.09 30.01
N GLU A 167 2.43 6.92 30.18
CA GLU A 167 2.19 6.35 31.51
C GLU A 167 3.51 5.94 32.20
N ALA A 168 4.47 5.40 31.44
CA ALA A 168 5.78 5.05 31.96
C ALA A 168 6.54 6.29 32.43
N HIS A 169 6.51 7.39 31.65
CA HIS A 169 7.09 8.67 32.00
C HIS A 169 6.45 9.26 33.27
N ARG A 170 5.13 9.25 33.36
CA ARG A 170 4.38 9.75 34.53
C ARG A 170 4.73 9.00 35.82
N LYS A 171 5.00 7.70 35.72
CA LYS A 171 5.41 6.85 36.84
C LYS A 171 6.91 6.91 37.15
N GLY A 172 7.71 7.62 36.35
CA GLY A 172 9.17 7.60 36.47
C GLY A 172 9.78 6.21 36.22
N SER A 173 9.11 5.37 35.42
CA SER A 173 9.53 4.01 35.09
C SER A 173 10.22 3.95 33.72
N ASP A 174 10.79 2.80 33.35
CA ASP A 174 11.49 2.63 32.07
C ASP A 174 10.56 2.91 30.86
N THR A 175 10.88 3.98 30.13
CA THR A 175 10.16 4.44 28.93
C THR A 175 10.69 3.81 27.64
N VAL A 176 11.84 3.12 27.68
CA VAL A 176 12.54 2.63 26.49
C VAL A 176 11.74 1.55 25.77
N ALA A 177 11.16 0.59 26.49
CA ALA A 177 10.38 -0.48 25.87
C ALA A 177 9.06 0.03 25.23
N PRO A 178 8.24 0.87 25.91
CA PRO A 178 7.08 1.51 25.30
C PRO A 178 7.41 2.38 24.08
N LEU A 179 8.49 3.18 24.14
CA LEU A 179 8.94 4.00 23.03
C LEU A 179 9.27 3.13 21.80
N ARG A 180 10.05 2.06 21.98
CA ARG A 180 10.39 1.15 20.87
C ARG A 180 9.16 0.49 20.24
N ARG A 181 8.15 0.15 21.05
CA ARG A 181 6.86 -0.37 20.53
C ARG A 181 6.13 0.68 19.70
N PHE A 182 6.10 1.93 20.15
CA PHE A 182 5.52 3.03 19.39
C PHE A 182 6.24 3.23 18.06
N GLU A 183 7.57 3.31 18.06
CA GLU A 183 8.36 3.48 16.84
C GLU A 183 8.16 2.34 15.84
N ALA A 184 8.11 1.09 16.32
CA ALA A 184 7.84 -0.07 15.48
C ALA A 184 6.45 0.01 14.85
N ALA A 185 5.42 0.36 15.63
CA ALA A 185 4.06 0.52 15.14
C ALA A 185 3.95 1.66 14.11
N VAL A 186 4.60 2.81 14.35
CA VAL A 186 4.62 3.93 13.39
C VAL A 186 5.32 3.53 12.09
N ARG A 187 6.44 2.80 12.15
CA ARG A 187 7.10 2.24 10.94
C ARG A 187 6.19 1.28 10.18
N GLU A 188 5.42 0.46 10.88
CA GLU A 188 4.48 -0.48 10.26
C GLU A 188 3.29 0.25 9.61
N VAL A 189 2.77 1.30 10.24
CA VAL A 189 1.75 2.19 9.67
C VAL A 189 2.30 2.90 8.43
N HIS A 190 3.51 3.48 8.52
CA HIS A 190 4.12 4.24 7.43
C HIS A 190 4.46 3.37 6.21
N SER A 191 5.06 2.20 6.42
CA SER A 191 5.39 1.25 5.33
C SER A 191 4.15 0.79 4.58
N SER A 192 3.04 0.62 5.28
CA SER A 192 1.78 0.19 4.67
C SER A 192 0.98 1.33 4.07
N ALA A 193 1.07 2.53 4.66
CA ALA A 193 0.57 3.74 4.04
C ALA A 193 1.28 4.01 2.70
N ARG A 194 2.60 3.80 2.58
CA ARG A 194 3.36 4.07 1.34
C ARG A 194 2.89 3.23 0.14
N SER A 195 2.59 1.95 0.35
CA SER A 195 2.01 1.07 -0.68
C SER A 195 0.61 1.54 -1.10
N LEU A 196 -0.22 1.92 -0.12
CA LEU A 196 -1.58 2.46 -0.35
C LEU A 196 -1.59 3.84 -1.01
N TRP A 197 -0.59 4.68 -0.70
CA TRP A 197 -0.45 6.05 -1.16
C TRP A 197 -0.16 6.13 -2.65
N LEU A 198 0.77 5.29 -3.14
CA LEU A 198 1.13 5.24 -4.55
C LEU A 198 -0.03 4.73 -5.40
N HIS A 199 -0.76 3.72 -4.92
CA HIS A 199 -1.89 3.16 -5.66
C HIS A 199 -3.11 4.11 -5.69
N ARG A 200 -3.39 4.85 -4.59
CA ARG A 200 -4.55 5.76 -4.51
C ARG A 200 -4.35 7.14 -5.15
N ARG A 201 -3.12 7.67 -5.15
CA ARG A 201 -2.82 8.96 -5.80
C ARG A 201 -2.96 8.88 -7.33
N VAL A 202 -2.79 7.69 -7.89
CA VAL A 202 -2.99 7.40 -9.33
C VAL A 202 -4.48 7.34 -9.68
N LEU A 203 -5.32 6.71 -8.85
CA LEU A 203 -6.78 6.74 -9.01
C LEU A 203 -7.36 8.17 -9.03
N HIS A 204 -6.74 9.08 -8.29
CA HIS A 204 -7.12 10.49 -8.25
C HIS A 204 -6.77 11.21 -9.56
N LEU A 205 -5.56 11.01 -10.09
CA LEU A 205 -5.13 11.60 -11.35
C LEU A 205 -5.91 11.05 -12.56
N MET A 206 -6.46 9.83 -12.44
CA MET A 206 -7.33 9.21 -13.46
C MET A 206 -8.81 9.65 -13.36
N GLY A 207 -9.15 10.67 -12.57
CA GLY A 207 -10.47 11.32 -12.56
C GLY A 207 -11.63 10.48 -12.02
N ARG A 208 -11.37 9.30 -11.43
CA ARG A 208 -12.44 8.33 -11.06
C ARG A 208 -12.95 8.41 -9.63
N ARG A 209 -12.38 9.24 -8.75
CA ARG A 209 -12.98 9.68 -7.47
C ARG A 209 -12.40 11.03 -7.02
N ARG A 210 -13.26 11.93 -6.50
CA ARG A 210 -12.83 13.13 -5.75
C ARG A 210 -11.88 12.68 -4.64
N ALA A 211 -10.64 13.18 -4.65
CA ALA A 211 -9.77 13.06 -3.49
C ALA A 211 -10.47 13.73 -2.32
N THR A 212 -10.60 13.02 -1.22
CA THR A 212 -10.53 13.66 0.09
C THR A 212 -9.04 13.79 0.42
N PRO A 213 -8.42 14.97 0.27
CA PRO A 213 -7.02 15.21 0.67
C PRO A 213 -6.75 14.91 2.16
N HIS A 214 -7.79 14.66 2.97
CA HIS A 214 -7.72 14.41 4.41
C HIS A 214 -7.33 13.00 4.87
N ARG A 215 -7.15 12.00 3.99
CA ARG A 215 -6.91 10.61 4.43
C ARG A 215 -5.48 10.28 4.86
N THR A 216 -4.54 11.20 4.66
CA THR A 216 -3.11 10.99 4.92
C THR A 216 -2.63 11.72 6.16
N ALA A 217 -3.39 12.75 6.57
CA ALA A 217 -3.21 13.50 7.80
C ALA A 217 -3.04 12.61 9.05
N PRO A 218 -3.77 11.49 9.23
CA PRO A 218 -3.59 10.65 10.43
C PRO A 218 -2.21 9.98 10.51
N VAL A 219 -1.65 9.58 9.37
CA VAL A 219 -0.35 8.87 9.33
C VAL A 219 0.78 9.87 9.54
N GLU A 220 0.72 11.02 8.88
CA GLU A 220 1.69 12.10 9.07
C GLU A 220 1.64 12.65 10.50
N ALA A 221 0.45 12.81 11.07
CA ALA A 221 0.28 13.21 12.46
C ALA A 221 0.94 12.23 13.44
N LEU A 222 0.78 10.91 13.23
CA LEU A 222 1.47 9.89 14.04
C LEU A 222 2.99 9.96 13.92
N VAL A 223 3.53 10.22 12.73
CA VAL A 223 4.98 10.39 12.53
C VAL A 223 5.47 11.64 13.27
N ASN A 224 4.70 12.72 13.27
CA ASN A 224 5.02 13.96 13.97
C ASN A 224 5.04 13.80 15.50
N CYS A 225 4.42 12.75 16.06
CA CYS A 225 4.51 12.44 17.49
C CYS A 225 5.85 11.80 17.91
N LEU A 226 6.68 11.32 16.98
CA LEU A 226 7.93 10.61 17.30
C LEU A 226 8.96 11.49 18.01
N GLU A 227 9.27 12.65 17.43
CA GLU A 227 10.26 13.58 17.99
C GLU A 227 9.84 14.14 19.36
N PRO A 228 8.61 14.66 19.55
CA PRO A 228 8.14 15.10 20.85
C PRO A 228 8.17 13.99 21.91
N LEU A 229 7.81 12.75 21.55
CA LEU A 229 7.84 11.63 22.48
C LEU A 229 9.27 11.25 22.87
N ARG A 230 10.21 11.22 21.93
CA ARG A 230 11.64 10.97 22.23
C ARG A 230 12.18 12.02 23.20
N ALA A 231 11.93 13.29 22.92
CA ALA A 231 12.30 14.40 23.79
C ALA A 231 11.69 14.25 25.19
N LEU A 232 10.41 13.85 25.28
CA LEU A 232 9.73 13.62 26.55
C LEU A 232 10.36 12.46 27.33
N THR A 233 10.67 11.35 26.67
CA THR A 233 11.27 10.18 27.33
C THR A 233 12.71 10.41 27.78
N ALA A 234 13.42 11.35 27.15
CA ALA A 234 14.77 11.76 27.53
C ALA A 234 14.78 12.83 28.65
N ALA A 235 13.68 13.57 28.81
CA ALA A 235 13.55 14.59 29.84
C ALA A 235 13.42 13.95 31.24
N PRO A 236 14.19 14.42 32.23
CA PRO A 236 14.10 13.94 33.60
C PRO A 236 12.83 14.46 34.30
N GLY A 237 12.18 13.60 35.06
CA GLY A 237 11.02 13.97 35.88
C GLY A 237 9.70 14.01 35.11
N ASN A 238 8.60 14.08 35.86
CA ASN A 238 7.25 14.13 35.29
C ASN A 238 6.87 15.59 34.97
N LEU A 239 6.69 15.89 33.69
CA LEU A 239 6.27 17.23 33.25
C LEU A 239 4.81 17.51 33.62
N PRO A 240 4.50 18.73 34.11
CA PRO A 240 3.12 19.16 34.31
C PRO A 240 2.39 19.14 32.96
N GLY A 241 1.25 18.47 32.89
CA GLY A 241 0.47 18.31 31.64
C GLY A 241 0.55 16.91 31.01
N ALA A 242 1.51 16.06 31.38
CA ALA A 242 1.61 14.69 30.84
C ALA A 242 0.32 13.85 31.07
N ALA A 243 -0.39 14.10 32.17
CA ALA A 243 -1.68 13.48 32.45
C ALA A 243 -2.81 13.98 31.53
N ALA A 244 -2.77 15.24 31.09
CA ALA A 244 -3.72 15.79 30.14
C ALA A 244 -3.49 15.22 28.72
N THR A 245 -2.24 15.18 28.27
CA THR A 245 -1.85 14.54 27.00
C THR A 245 -2.22 13.05 26.99
N ALA A 246 -1.97 12.32 28.08
CA ALA A 246 -2.39 10.91 28.20
C ALA A 246 -3.91 10.74 28.11
N ALA A 247 -4.69 11.65 28.69
CA ALA A 247 -6.14 11.67 28.54
C ALA A 247 -6.57 11.94 27.10
N ASN A 248 -5.92 12.87 26.39
CA ASN A 248 -6.16 13.14 24.96
C ASN A 248 -5.91 11.89 24.10
N VAL A 249 -4.81 11.18 24.33
CA VAL A 249 -4.53 9.90 23.65
C VAL A 249 -5.62 8.87 23.93
N ALA A 250 -6.13 8.78 25.17
CA ALA A 250 -7.21 7.86 25.53
C ALA A 250 -8.55 8.22 24.85
N VAL A 251 -8.85 9.52 24.69
CA VAL A 251 -10.03 10.00 23.94
C VAL A 251 -9.93 9.58 22.47
N ILE A 252 -8.79 9.86 21.81
CA ILE A 252 -8.54 9.48 20.40
C ILE A 252 -8.68 7.96 20.20
N ARG A 253 -8.12 7.16 21.11
CA ARG A 253 -8.26 5.69 21.07
C ARG A 253 -9.71 5.22 21.17
N ARG A 254 -10.53 5.85 22.02
CA ARG A 254 -11.96 5.52 22.15
C ARG A 254 -12.73 5.91 20.89
N SER A 255 -12.48 7.08 20.31
CA SER A 255 -13.10 7.50 19.05
C SER A 255 -12.72 6.61 17.87
N LEU A 256 -11.53 6.00 17.87
CA LEU A 256 -11.15 4.98 16.89
C LEU A 256 -11.88 3.65 17.07
N ALA A 257 -12.20 3.27 18.30
CA ALA A 257 -12.96 2.05 18.59
C ALA A 257 -14.46 2.20 18.29
N ALA A 258 -15.01 3.41 18.45
CA ALA A 258 -16.42 3.75 18.21
C ALA A 258 -16.55 4.86 17.13
N PRO A 259 -16.39 4.52 15.84
CA PRO A 259 -16.36 5.50 14.75
C PRO A 259 -17.69 6.21 14.49
N GLU A 260 -18.82 5.80 15.08
CA GLU A 260 -20.08 6.54 14.95
C GLU A 260 -20.25 7.65 16.00
N GLY A 261 -19.32 7.76 16.94
CA GLY A 261 -19.36 8.78 17.99
C GLY A 261 -19.04 10.20 17.50
N PRO A 262 -19.34 11.23 18.34
CA PRO A 262 -18.95 12.62 18.07
C PRO A 262 -17.42 12.76 17.94
N SER A 263 -16.97 13.87 17.34
CA SER A 263 -15.56 14.20 17.24
C SER A 263 -14.92 14.21 18.64
N PRO A 264 -13.68 13.73 18.79
CA PRO A 264 -12.99 13.72 20.08
C PRO A 264 -12.84 15.14 20.62
N ASP A 265 -13.39 15.40 21.80
CA ASP A 265 -13.18 16.65 22.54
C ASP A 265 -11.85 16.53 23.31
N LEU A 266 -10.83 17.26 22.86
CA LEU A 266 -9.49 17.22 23.42
C LEU A 266 -9.30 18.34 24.44
N ARG A 267 -8.56 18.05 25.51
CA ARG A 267 -8.11 19.06 26.48
C ARG A 267 -7.15 20.03 25.81
N PRO A 268 -7.11 21.30 26.25
CA PRO A 268 -6.23 22.30 25.68
C PRO A 268 -4.77 21.85 25.72
N PRO A 269 -3.96 22.21 24.71
CA PRO A 269 -2.58 21.78 24.60
C PRO A 269 -1.76 22.30 25.77
N SER A 270 -0.82 21.48 26.22
CA SER A 270 0.15 21.88 27.24
C SER A 270 1.01 23.03 26.71
N PRO A 271 1.32 24.06 27.51
CA PRO A 271 2.11 25.21 27.04
C PRO A 271 3.61 24.89 26.93
N GLU A 272 4.10 23.84 27.60
CA GLU A 272 5.52 23.53 27.70
C GLU A 272 5.98 22.50 26.64
N PRO A 273 7.09 22.75 25.92
CA PRO A 273 7.72 21.73 25.11
C PRO A 273 8.37 20.65 26.01
N PRO A 274 8.33 19.36 25.63
CA PRO A 274 7.88 18.82 24.35
C PRO A 274 6.38 18.48 24.27
N LEU A 275 5.62 18.61 25.36
CA LEU A 275 4.19 18.25 25.41
C LEU A 275 3.34 19.10 24.46
N ALA A 276 3.65 20.39 24.31
CA ALA A 276 2.97 21.28 23.36
C ALA A 276 3.00 20.74 21.91
N ALA A 277 4.17 20.26 21.48
CA ALA A 277 4.35 19.71 20.14
C ALA A 277 3.64 18.36 19.97
N LEU A 278 3.59 17.56 21.04
CA LEU A 278 2.86 16.29 21.05
C LEU A 278 1.34 16.51 20.98
N ASP A 279 0.80 17.44 21.77
CA ASP A 279 -0.62 17.80 21.76
C ASP A 279 -1.05 18.35 20.38
N ALA A 280 -0.25 19.22 19.76
CA ALA A 280 -0.52 19.72 18.40
C ALA A 280 -0.54 18.60 17.33
N ALA A 281 0.32 17.58 17.48
CA ALA A 281 0.28 16.41 16.59
C ALA A 281 -0.97 15.55 16.83
N LEU A 282 -1.42 15.42 18.08
CA LEU A 282 -2.64 14.70 18.45
C LEU A 282 -3.91 15.40 17.95
N GLU A 283 -3.95 16.73 17.95
CA GLU A 283 -5.04 17.52 17.35
C GLU A 283 -5.18 17.25 15.85
N ARG A 284 -4.08 17.32 15.10
CA ARG A 284 -4.07 16.98 13.66
C ARG A 284 -4.50 15.53 13.40
N LEU A 285 -4.13 14.61 14.29
CA LEU A 285 -4.58 13.23 14.21
C LEU A 285 -6.10 13.12 14.40
N ALA A 286 -6.64 13.82 15.39
CA ALA A 286 -8.07 13.87 15.69
C ALA A 286 -8.90 14.44 14.53
N GLU A 287 -8.46 15.53 13.91
CA GLU A 287 -9.07 16.12 12.72
C GLU A 287 -9.10 15.17 11.51
N GLY A 288 -8.08 14.31 11.39
CA GLY A 288 -7.97 13.31 10.33
C GLY A 288 -8.79 12.04 10.56
N LEU A 289 -9.29 11.78 11.78
CA LEU A 289 -10.04 10.56 12.11
C LEU A 289 -11.32 10.32 11.28
N PRO A 290 -12.15 11.34 10.97
CA PRO A 290 -13.34 11.16 10.14
C PRO A 290 -13.01 10.60 8.75
N ALA A 291 -11.81 10.87 8.24
CA ALA A 291 -11.35 10.34 6.97
C ALA A 291 -11.14 8.80 7.01
N LEU A 292 -10.99 8.21 8.20
CA LEU A 292 -10.82 6.77 8.42
C LEU A 292 -12.14 6.01 8.68
N ARG A 293 -13.27 6.73 8.74
CA ARG A 293 -14.63 6.17 8.82
C ARG A 293 -15.08 5.62 7.46
#